data_AF-A0A1V2GYD5-F1
#
_entry.id   AF-A0A1V2GYD5-F1
#
_cell.length_a   1.000
_cell.length_b   1.000
_cell.length_c   1.000
_cell.angle_alpha   90.00
_cell.angle_beta   90.00
_cell.angle_gamma   90.00
#
_symmetry.space_group_name_H-M   'P 1'
#
loop_
_entity.id
_entity.type
_entity.pdbx_description
1 polymer ?
#
loop_
_entity_poly.entity_id
_entity_poly.type
_entity_poly.pdbx_seq_one_letter_code
_entity_poly.pdbx_strand_id
1 'polypeptide(L)'
;MALAAMLMLKEERSAKVPTSAALPASEATAEPKDAGRKESAPAALMTTGASSLAFLAHRDAYLASRVLATDDFPALKPNSIKQATKTLELWAELMGDRPIAVITKVEARRFRILLRTLPAAYGKAVRAGPVSLEAEIQRARARQAEVDGRNASLAPDMEREADIALVGLRTVKRHFSALSAYWQWLANHGYAPEDANPFIGFSWPGVRKGRKGRDMWSEQDLRTLLTSPRFASGSERGSFWWITIIGMYSGMRVEEIARLRIRQDIRDLHGRLAFVVQEQLGVWSPKTEAGARIVPVHPVLLKLGFHDFVERRAAQGHQRLFYDLPPRGKEQSYGADFSREFSKYKAALGIGPGTVFHSFRHSVRTILTNAPADQFRDAWIDAFMGHSADEDADEGRPKRQSVGVTVYLKAVDMENLCKVVEAIRYPVEPTP
;
A
#
# COMPACT_ATOMS: atom_id res chain seq x y z
N MET A 1 27.83 27.97 -7.23
CA MET A 1 29.18 28.21 -6.67
C MET A 1 29.47 27.44 -5.37
N ALA A 2 28.57 26.61 -4.85
CA ALA A 2 28.83 25.77 -3.67
C ALA A 2 28.93 24.25 -4.00
N LEU A 3 29.04 23.89 -5.28
CA LEU A 3 29.06 22.49 -5.74
C LEU A 3 30.46 22.02 -6.18
N ALA A 4 31.49 22.88 -6.09
CA ALA A 4 32.85 22.58 -6.57
C ALA A 4 33.88 22.32 -5.45
N ALA A 5 33.50 22.44 -4.17
CA ALA A 5 34.43 22.34 -3.04
C ALA A 5 34.42 20.96 -2.32
N MET A 6 33.59 20.01 -2.73
CA MET A 6 33.39 18.74 -1.99
C MET A 6 34.00 17.50 -2.67
N LEU A 7 34.70 17.68 -3.79
CA LEU A 7 35.31 16.61 -4.58
C LEU A 7 36.81 16.38 -4.31
N MET A 8 37.40 17.03 -3.31
CA MET A 8 38.85 16.99 -3.04
C MET A 8 39.23 16.37 -1.67
N LEU A 9 38.39 15.49 -1.11
CA LEU A 9 38.68 14.81 0.18
C LEU A 9 38.46 13.29 0.13
N LYS A 10 38.66 12.65 -1.03
CA LYS A 10 38.51 11.19 -1.19
C LYS A 10 39.77 10.45 -1.67
N GLU A 11 40.92 11.10 -1.62
CA GLU A 11 42.22 10.47 -1.81
C GLU A 11 43.12 10.84 -0.64
N GLU A 12 43.19 9.95 0.34
CA GLU A 12 44.36 9.65 1.18
C GLU A 12 43.90 8.90 2.44
N ARG A 13 44.06 7.57 2.40
CA ARG A 13 44.51 6.71 3.52
C ARG A 13 44.38 5.26 3.09
N SER A 14 45.34 4.83 2.28
CA SER A 14 45.72 3.41 2.16
C SER A 14 47.12 3.27 2.72
N ALA A 15 47.24 2.71 3.92
CA ALA A 15 48.51 2.27 4.48
C ALA A 15 48.28 1.01 5.31
N LYS A 16 48.63 -0.13 4.69
CA LYS A 16 48.91 -1.43 5.32
C LYS A 16 50.14 -1.31 6.23
N VAL A 17 50.14 -1.95 7.41
CA VAL A 17 51.25 -2.81 7.93
C VAL A 17 50.72 -3.70 9.12
N PRO A 18 51.44 -4.70 9.70
CA PRO A 18 51.20 -6.12 9.45
C PRO A 18 51.05 -7.02 10.72
N THR A 19 50.96 -8.32 10.46
CA THR A 19 50.90 -9.54 11.30
C THR A 19 52.11 -9.80 12.23
N SER A 20 51.88 -10.49 13.38
CA SER A 20 52.78 -11.41 14.17
C SER A 20 52.52 -11.23 15.69
N ALA A 21 52.53 -12.19 16.63
CA ALA A 21 52.51 -13.66 16.70
C ALA A 21 52.19 -14.09 18.18
N ALA A 22 51.64 -15.30 18.33
CA ALA A 22 51.71 -16.33 19.40
C ALA A 22 51.84 -16.00 20.93
N LEU A 23 50.80 -16.45 21.70
CA LEU A 23 50.72 -17.38 22.89
C LEU A 23 51.70 -17.24 24.10
N PRO A 24 51.41 -17.77 25.33
CA PRO A 24 50.50 -18.89 25.68
C PRO A 24 49.64 -18.75 26.99
N ALA A 25 48.97 -19.86 27.31
CA ALA A 25 47.98 -20.11 28.36
C ALA A 25 48.51 -20.29 29.81
N SER A 26 47.61 -20.18 30.80
CA SER A 26 47.69 -20.75 32.16
C SER A 26 46.34 -20.54 32.87
N GLU A 27 45.48 -21.56 32.92
CA GLU A 27 45.20 -22.44 34.08
C GLU A 27 44.05 -21.99 35.00
N ALA A 28 43.24 -22.98 35.36
CA ALA A 28 41.99 -22.90 36.08
C ALA A 28 42.17 -23.04 37.60
N THR A 29 41.24 -22.47 38.37
CA THR A 29 40.87 -23.00 39.70
C THR A 29 39.42 -22.62 40.01
N ALA A 30 38.68 -23.58 40.58
CA ALA A 30 37.26 -23.52 40.88
C ALA A 30 36.98 -23.46 42.39
N GLU A 31 35.91 -22.71 42.74
CA GLU A 31 34.97 -22.84 43.89
C GLU A 31 35.41 -22.54 45.34
N PRO A 32 34.49 -22.28 46.32
CA PRO A 32 33.01 -22.19 46.29
C PRO A 32 32.34 -20.98 47.03
N LYS A 33 31.01 -20.89 46.83
CA LYS A 33 29.87 -20.24 47.54
C LYS A 33 30.09 -19.47 48.85
N ASP A 34 29.46 -18.29 48.95
CA ASP A 34 28.76 -17.86 50.18
C ASP A 34 27.54 -16.98 49.89
N ALA A 35 26.49 -17.17 50.69
CA ALA A 35 25.19 -16.53 50.62
C ALA A 35 25.18 -15.27 51.51
N GLY A 36 24.97 -14.10 50.92
CA GLY A 36 24.87 -12.83 51.64
C GLY A 36 23.75 -11.95 51.11
N ARG A 37 22.59 -12.02 51.77
CA ARG A 37 21.47 -11.08 51.63
C ARG A 37 21.96 -9.68 52.04
N LYS A 38 22.01 -8.73 51.10
CA LYS A 38 22.11 -7.29 51.41
C LYS A 38 21.03 -6.54 50.64
N GLU A 39 20.09 -5.99 51.40
CA GLU A 39 19.25 -4.86 50.98
C GLU A 39 20.16 -3.67 50.65
N SER A 40 19.99 -3.08 49.47
CA SER A 40 20.51 -1.76 49.16
C SER A 40 19.46 -0.96 48.40
N ALA A 41 19.16 0.20 48.96
CA ALA A 41 18.26 1.26 48.50
C ALA A 41 18.57 1.71 47.04
N PRO A 42 17.65 2.43 46.38
CA PRO A 42 17.58 2.50 44.93
C PRO A 42 18.76 3.26 44.36
N ALA A 43 19.42 2.63 43.37
CA ALA A 43 20.42 3.26 42.55
C ALA A 43 19.80 4.46 41.82
N ALA A 44 20.42 5.63 42.02
CA ALA A 44 20.09 6.88 41.38
C ALA A 44 20.00 6.71 39.85
N LEU A 45 18.94 7.29 39.28
CA LEU A 45 18.76 7.46 37.84
C LEU A 45 20.02 8.10 37.24
N MET A 46 20.75 7.34 36.44
CA MET A 46 21.64 7.87 35.42
C MET A 46 20.75 8.41 34.29
N THR A 47 20.46 9.71 34.32
CA THR A 47 19.78 10.43 33.24
C THR A 47 20.75 10.63 32.07
N THR A 48 20.84 9.64 31.19
CA THR A 48 21.42 9.83 29.86
C THR A 48 20.38 10.51 28.96
N GLY A 49 20.54 11.83 28.77
CA GLY A 49 20.18 12.57 27.56
C GLY A 49 18.82 12.32 26.92
N ALA A 50 17.74 12.17 27.69
CA ALA A 50 16.41 12.16 27.10
C ALA A 50 16.12 13.59 26.58
N SER A 51 16.04 13.74 25.26
CA SER A 51 15.89 15.05 24.60
C SER A 51 14.72 15.86 25.18
N SER A 52 15.01 17.08 25.65
CA SER A 52 14.00 18.06 26.10
C SER A 52 13.17 18.63 24.94
N LEU A 53 13.53 18.28 23.69
CA LEU A 53 12.84 18.73 22.50
C LEU A 53 11.48 18.04 22.35
N ALA A 54 10.53 18.82 21.84
CA ALA A 54 9.19 18.38 21.52
C ALA A 54 9.20 17.24 20.48
N PHE A 55 8.18 16.38 20.52
CA PHE A 55 8.05 15.23 19.63
C PHE A 55 8.16 15.59 18.14
N LEU A 56 7.58 16.72 17.72
CA LEU A 56 7.64 17.17 16.32
C LEU A 56 8.91 17.93 15.94
N ALA A 57 9.82 18.21 16.88
CA ALA A 57 11.02 19.01 16.62
C ALA A 57 11.88 18.45 15.48
N HIS A 58 11.91 17.13 15.32
CA HIS A 58 12.68 16.46 14.26
C HIS A 58 11.82 15.91 13.12
N ARG A 59 10.53 16.28 13.05
CA ARG A 59 9.61 15.77 12.03
C ARG A 59 10.12 16.05 10.62
N ASP A 60 10.54 17.28 10.35
CA ASP A 60 10.91 17.68 8.99
C ASP A 60 12.23 17.07 8.56
N ALA A 61 13.19 16.93 9.48
CA ALA A 61 14.44 16.20 9.28
C ALA A 61 14.18 14.71 8.99
N TYR A 62 13.30 14.07 9.76
CA TYR A 62 12.87 12.71 9.48
C TYR A 62 12.22 12.59 8.10
N LEU A 63 11.21 13.41 7.80
CA LEU A 63 10.52 13.33 6.51
C LEU A 63 11.48 13.57 5.33
N ALA A 64 12.42 14.50 5.45
CA ALA A 64 13.46 14.75 4.45
C ALA A 64 14.39 13.53 4.27
N SER A 65 14.82 12.90 5.36
CA SER A 65 15.63 11.67 5.30
C SER A 65 14.89 10.50 4.64
N ARG A 66 13.56 10.55 4.55
CA ARG A 66 12.74 9.54 3.89
C ARG A 66 12.41 9.87 2.44
N VAL A 67 12.82 11.03 1.91
CA VAL A 67 12.67 11.37 0.48
C VAL A 67 13.74 10.69 -0.36
N LEU A 68 14.98 10.63 0.14
CA LEU A 68 16.10 9.95 -0.47
C LEU A 68 16.43 8.66 0.29
N ALA A 69 17.07 7.69 -0.36
CA ALA A 69 17.58 6.53 0.35
C ALA A 69 18.83 6.96 1.13
N THR A 70 18.87 6.64 2.41
CA THR A 70 20.07 6.74 3.25
C THR A 70 20.55 5.34 3.61
N ASP A 71 21.78 5.22 4.13
CA ASP A 71 22.33 3.94 4.57
C ASP A 71 21.42 3.27 5.64
N ASP A 72 20.74 4.08 6.45
CA ASP A 72 19.87 3.61 7.53
C ASP A 72 18.42 3.33 7.10
N PHE A 73 17.92 3.99 6.04
CA PHE A 73 16.51 3.89 5.64
C PHE A 73 16.26 4.00 4.13
N PRO A 74 15.39 3.15 3.56
CA PRO A 74 14.96 3.30 2.17
C PRO A 74 14.04 4.52 1.99
N ALA A 75 14.15 5.13 0.82
CA ALA A 75 13.26 6.18 0.36
C ALA A 75 11.79 5.72 0.41
N LEU A 76 10.93 6.56 0.95
CA LEU A 76 9.49 6.36 0.97
C LEU A 76 8.85 7.02 -0.24
N LYS A 77 7.82 6.37 -0.77
CA LYS A 77 6.97 6.97 -1.81
C LYS A 77 6.26 8.22 -1.28
N PRO A 78 5.95 9.21 -2.14
CA PRO A 78 5.28 10.44 -1.75
C PRO A 78 4.01 10.25 -0.91
N ASN A 79 3.17 9.27 -1.27
CA ASN A 79 1.96 8.96 -0.50
C ASN A 79 2.27 8.38 0.90
N SER A 80 3.32 7.57 1.02
CA SER A 80 3.78 7.04 2.32
C SER A 80 4.30 8.17 3.22
N ILE A 81 5.01 9.15 2.64
CA ILE A 81 5.47 10.34 3.35
C ILE A 81 4.25 11.13 3.87
N LYS A 82 3.27 11.43 3.00
CA LYS A 82 2.03 12.12 3.41
C LYS A 82 1.31 11.40 4.56
N GLN A 83 1.23 10.07 4.50
CA GLN A 83 0.62 9.26 5.56
C GLN A 83 1.41 9.31 6.87
N ALA A 84 2.73 9.29 6.80
CA ALA A 84 3.60 9.45 7.96
C ALA A 84 3.43 10.86 8.57
N THR A 85 3.50 11.93 7.76
CA THR A 85 3.26 13.31 8.21
C THR A 85 1.93 13.43 8.95
N LYS A 86 0.83 12.94 8.35
CA LYS A 86 -0.49 12.98 8.98
C LYS A 86 -0.57 12.17 10.27
N THR A 87 0.20 11.10 10.39
CA THR A 87 0.27 10.31 11.62
C THR A 87 0.98 11.07 12.74
N LEU A 88 2.11 11.75 12.43
CA LEU A 88 2.87 12.52 13.41
C LEU A 88 2.08 13.74 13.88
N GLU A 89 1.44 14.47 12.95
CA GLU A 89 0.53 15.57 13.27
C GLU A 89 -0.63 15.09 14.15
N LEU A 90 -1.24 13.96 13.82
CA LEU A 90 -2.33 13.39 14.60
C LEU A 90 -1.89 12.98 16.00
N TRP A 91 -0.69 12.42 16.15
CA TRP A 91 -0.14 12.13 17.47
C TRP A 91 -0.05 13.40 18.32
N ALA A 92 0.56 14.46 17.78
CA ALA A 92 0.69 15.73 18.50
C ALA A 92 -0.67 16.38 18.79
N GLU A 93 -1.64 16.27 17.88
CA GLU A 93 -3.00 16.77 18.07
C GLU A 93 -3.70 16.05 19.24
N LEU A 94 -3.57 14.73 19.37
CA LEU A 94 -4.25 13.95 20.42
C LEU A 94 -3.49 13.88 21.75
N MET A 95 -2.16 13.89 21.71
CA MET A 95 -1.30 13.62 22.86
C MET A 95 -0.55 14.87 23.37
N GLY A 96 -0.67 15.98 22.65
CA GLY A 96 0.17 17.16 22.80
C GLY A 96 1.56 16.95 22.20
N ASP A 97 2.18 18.03 21.73
CA ASP A 97 3.58 18.03 21.28
C ASP A 97 4.55 18.05 22.46
N ARG A 98 4.48 17.00 23.28
CA ARG A 98 5.28 16.86 24.51
C ARG A 98 6.72 16.42 24.20
N PRO A 99 7.68 16.66 25.11
CA PRO A 99 9.06 16.21 24.94
C PRO A 99 9.17 14.71 24.68
N ILE A 100 10.14 14.31 23.85
CA ILE A 100 10.37 12.89 23.51
C ILE A 100 10.63 12.05 24.77
N ALA A 101 11.34 12.64 25.75
CA ALA A 101 11.66 12.04 27.03
C ALA A 101 10.47 11.51 27.83
N VAL A 102 9.28 12.13 27.68
CA VAL A 102 8.08 11.75 28.45
C VAL A 102 7.19 10.75 27.71
N ILE A 103 7.56 10.34 26.50
CA ILE A 103 6.76 9.43 25.70
C ILE A 103 7.13 8.00 26.05
N THR A 104 6.23 7.34 26.77
CA THR A 104 6.39 5.93 27.15
C THR A 104 5.31 5.06 26.52
N LYS A 105 5.35 3.76 26.82
CA LYS A 105 4.31 2.82 26.41
C LYS A 105 2.92 3.19 26.99
N VAL A 106 2.85 3.94 28.08
CA VAL A 106 1.60 4.47 28.65
C VAL A 106 0.96 5.47 27.70
N GLU A 107 1.73 6.42 27.18
CA GLU A 107 1.28 7.40 26.20
C GLU A 107 0.83 6.72 24.91
N ALA A 108 1.59 5.74 24.43
CA ALA A 108 1.20 4.96 23.25
C ALA A 108 -0.14 4.21 23.48
N ARG A 109 -0.35 3.61 24.66
CA ARG A 109 -1.65 2.99 25.02
C ARG A 109 -2.80 4.01 25.03
N ARG A 110 -2.59 5.19 25.61
CA ARG A 110 -3.58 6.27 25.63
C ARG A 110 -3.94 6.72 24.21
N PHE A 111 -2.95 6.89 23.34
CA PHE A 111 -3.18 7.22 21.93
C PHE A 111 -3.99 6.15 21.21
N ARG A 112 -3.73 4.85 21.45
CA ARG A 112 -4.54 3.76 20.89
C ARG A 112 -6.01 3.86 21.30
N ILE A 113 -6.28 4.21 22.56
CA ILE A 113 -7.65 4.37 23.07
C ILE A 113 -8.33 5.56 22.39
N LEU A 114 -7.67 6.73 22.35
CA LEU A 114 -8.21 7.93 21.71
C LEU A 114 -8.45 7.73 20.20
N LEU A 115 -7.54 7.06 19.50
CA LEU A 115 -7.77 6.73 18.09
C LEU A 115 -9.01 5.88 17.91
N ARG A 116 -9.31 4.97 18.84
CA ARG A 116 -10.46 4.07 18.73
C ARG A 116 -11.81 4.73 19.00
N THR A 117 -11.83 5.91 19.63
CA THR A 117 -13.03 6.73 19.84
C THR A 117 -13.29 7.70 18.71
N LEU A 118 -12.33 7.87 17.79
CA LEU A 118 -12.48 8.76 16.65
C LEU A 118 -13.38 8.18 15.55
N PRO A 119 -14.17 9.02 14.87
CA PRO A 119 -14.90 8.63 13.66
C PRO A 119 -13.96 8.20 12.54
N ALA A 120 -14.34 7.21 11.73
CA ALA A 120 -13.56 6.75 10.58
C ALA A 120 -13.42 7.81 9.45
N ALA A 121 -14.27 8.84 9.49
CA ALA A 121 -14.20 9.99 8.59
C ALA A 121 -13.27 11.11 9.10
N TYR A 122 -12.78 11.00 10.34
CA TYR A 122 -11.92 12.01 10.93
C TYR A 122 -10.66 12.24 10.09
N GLY A 123 -10.38 13.51 9.79
CA GLY A 123 -9.28 13.94 8.92
C GLY A 123 -9.52 13.80 7.41
N LYS A 124 -10.70 13.36 6.95
CA LYS A 124 -11.07 13.31 5.52
C LYS A 124 -11.87 14.52 5.02
N ALA A 125 -12.51 15.27 5.91
CA ALA A 125 -13.28 16.46 5.55
C ALA A 125 -12.37 17.69 5.43
N VAL A 126 -12.70 18.61 4.51
CA VAL A 126 -12.10 19.95 4.43
C VAL A 126 -12.43 20.68 5.74
N ARG A 127 -11.41 20.90 6.57
CA ARG A 127 -11.58 21.51 7.90
C ARG A 127 -11.71 23.02 7.75
N ALA A 128 -12.84 23.59 8.16
CA ALA A 128 -12.98 25.02 8.41
C ALA A 128 -12.37 25.33 9.79
N GLY A 129 -11.03 25.44 9.85
CA GLY A 129 -10.30 25.79 11.07
C GLY A 129 -10.04 24.65 12.06
N PRO A 130 -9.35 24.95 13.17
CA PRO A 130 -9.00 23.97 14.21
C PRO A 130 -10.22 23.65 15.07
N VAL A 131 -11.00 22.66 14.66
CA VAL A 131 -12.03 22.08 15.52
C VAL A 131 -11.35 21.13 16.50
N SER A 132 -11.58 21.33 17.81
CA SER A 132 -11.04 20.47 18.87
C SER A 132 -11.44 19.01 18.67
N LEU A 133 -10.53 18.08 18.97
CA LEU A 133 -10.78 16.64 19.06
C LEU A 133 -12.10 16.32 19.77
N GLU A 134 -12.35 17.01 20.88
CA GLU A 134 -13.53 16.81 21.71
C GLU A 134 -14.80 17.13 20.92
N ALA A 135 -14.82 18.25 20.19
CA ALA A 135 -15.96 18.63 19.37
C ALA A 135 -16.24 17.62 18.25
N GLU A 136 -15.22 16.96 17.69
CA GLU A 136 -15.46 15.89 16.72
C GLU A 136 -16.10 14.65 17.35
N ILE A 137 -15.57 14.21 18.48
CA ILE A 137 -16.12 13.06 19.21
C ILE A 137 -17.57 13.35 19.59
N GLN A 138 -17.86 14.56 20.07
CA GLN A 138 -19.23 14.97 20.41
C GLN A 138 -20.13 15.03 19.17
N ARG A 139 -19.66 15.57 18.04
CA ARG A 139 -20.42 15.55 16.77
C ARG A 139 -20.77 14.14 16.33
N ALA A 140 -19.82 13.22 16.42
CA ALA A 140 -20.05 11.84 16.03
C ALA A 140 -21.01 11.11 16.98
N ARG A 141 -20.92 11.39 18.28
CA ARG A 141 -21.88 10.89 19.29
C ARG A 141 -23.28 11.44 19.06
N ALA A 142 -23.41 12.74 18.80
CA ALA A 142 -24.70 13.36 18.48
C ALA A 142 -25.31 12.72 17.23
N ARG A 143 -24.51 12.54 16.18
CA ARG A 143 -24.96 11.86 14.96
C ARG A 143 -25.34 10.40 15.20
N GLN A 144 -24.60 9.69 16.05
CA GLN A 144 -24.97 8.31 16.43
C GLN A 144 -26.31 8.30 17.17
N ALA A 145 -26.53 9.23 18.10
CA ALA A 145 -27.82 9.32 18.81
C ALA A 145 -28.99 9.61 17.86
N GLU A 146 -28.79 10.42 16.82
CA GLU A 146 -29.79 10.65 15.76
C GLU A 146 -30.06 9.39 14.94
N VAL A 147 -29.03 8.58 14.64
CA VAL A 147 -29.19 7.27 13.97
C VAL A 147 -29.96 6.30 14.87
N ASP A 148 -29.59 6.22 16.15
CA ASP A 148 -30.24 5.35 17.14
C ASP A 148 -31.72 5.72 17.31
N GLY A 149 -32.03 7.01 17.41
CA GLY A 149 -33.42 7.50 17.53
C GLY A 149 -34.27 7.22 16.29
N ARG A 150 -33.70 7.36 15.09
CA ARG A 150 -34.37 6.98 13.83
C ARG A 150 -34.60 5.47 13.76
N ASN A 151 -33.57 4.68 14.10
CA ASN A 151 -33.65 3.22 14.10
C ASN A 151 -34.63 2.67 15.15
N ALA A 152 -34.75 3.31 16.31
CA ALA A 152 -35.70 2.93 17.35
C ALA A 152 -37.17 3.12 16.92
N SER A 153 -37.41 4.00 15.94
CA SER A 153 -38.75 4.28 15.39
C SER A 153 -39.11 3.44 14.15
N LEU A 154 -38.20 2.58 13.69
CA LEU A 154 -38.43 1.73 12.50
C LEU A 154 -39.25 0.48 12.85
N ALA A 155 -40.11 0.06 11.92
CA ALA A 155 -40.79 -1.23 12.02
C ALA A 155 -39.78 -2.40 11.93
N PRO A 156 -40.10 -3.59 12.49
CA PRO A 156 -39.15 -4.71 12.59
C PRO A 156 -38.60 -5.23 11.25
N ASP A 157 -39.34 -5.04 10.18
CA ASP A 157 -39.07 -5.47 8.81
C ASP A 157 -38.32 -4.44 7.97
N MET A 158 -38.08 -3.24 8.51
CA MET A 158 -37.36 -2.17 7.81
C MET A 158 -35.84 -2.24 8.03
N GLU A 159 -35.08 -1.94 6.98
CA GLU A 159 -33.62 -1.83 7.06
C GLU A 159 -33.19 -0.70 8.00
N ARG A 160 -32.33 -1.03 8.96
CA ARG A 160 -31.76 -0.06 9.90
C ARG A 160 -30.61 0.70 9.26
N GLU A 161 -30.51 1.99 9.57
CA GLU A 161 -29.35 2.79 9.23
C GLU A 161 -28.13 2.29 10.01
N ALA A 162 -26.98 2.18 9.34
CA ALA A 162 -25.76 1.70 9.94
C ALA A 162 -25.16 2.71 10.93
N ASP A 163 -24.58 2.21 12.01
CA ASP A 163 -23.84 3.01 12.99
C ASP A 163 -22.71 3.82 12.34
N ILE A 164 -22.39 4.95 12.97
CA ILE A 164 -21.26 5.79 12.60
C ILE A 164 -19.96 5.01 12.84
N ALA A 165 -19.33 4.61 11.73
CA ALA A 165 -18.11 3.84 11.76
C ALA A 165 -16.97 4.59 12.48
N LEU A 166 -16.32 3.94 13.44
CA LEU A 166 -15.13 4.42 14.14
C LEU A 166 -13.84 3.93 13.48
N VAL A 167 -12.71 4.55 13.80
CA VAL A 167 -11.38 4.16 13.28
C VAL A 167 -11.08 2.69 13.62
N GLY A 168 -10.98 1.85 12.59
CA GLY A 168 -10.70 0.42 12.74
C GLY A 168 -9.27 0.09 13.19
N LEU A 169 -9.08 -1.09 13.80
CA LEU A 169 -7.78 -1.55 14.32
C LEU A 169 -6.66 -1.61 13.27
N ARG A 170 -6.99 -1.87 12.00
CA ARG A 170 -6.01 -1.84 10.89
C ARG A 170 -5.42 -0.45 10.69
N THR A 171 -6.27 0.59 10.80
CA THR A 171 -5.84 1.99 10.71
C THR A 171 -4.98 2.37 11.91
N VAL A 172 -5.37 1.95 13.11
CA VAL A 172 -4.55 2.14 14.33
C VAL A 172 -3.18 1.49 14.17
N LYS A 173 -3.11 0.22 13.73
CA LYS A 173 -1.84 -0.48 13.46
C LYS A 173 -0.95 0.30 12.50
N ARG A 174 -1.51 0.85 11.42
CA ARG A 174 -0.76 1.68 10.45
C ARG A 174 -0.15 2.91 11.12
N HIS A 175 -0.90 3.61 11.97
CA HIS A 175 -0.37 4.75 12.71
C HIS A 175 0.78 4.33 13.64
N PHE A 176 0.63 3.21 14.35
CA PHE A 176 1.69 2.67 15.21
C PHE A 176 2.93 2.27 14.42
N SER A 177 2.79 1.69 13.23
CA SER A 177 3.94 1.39 12.36
C SER A 177 4.69 2.65 11.94
N ALA A 178 3.98 3.73 11.60
CA ALA A 178 4.61 5.00 11.23
C ALA A 178 5.29 5.69 12.43
N LEU A 179 4.66 5.66 13.61
CA LEU A 179 5.23 6.18 14.86
C LEU A 179 6.47 5.38 15.29
N SER A 180 6.41 4.05 15.18
CA SER A 180 7.55 3.18 15.46
C SER A 180 8.73 3.47 14.54
N ALA A 181 8.48 3.72 13.25
CA ALA A 181 9.53 4.07 12.29
C ALA A 181 10.15 5.43 12.59
N TYR A 182 9.35 6.42 13.01
CA TYR A 182 9.85 7.71 13.44
C TYR A 182 10.67 7.59 14.73
N TRP A 183 10.21 6.80 15.71
CA TRP A 183 10.97 6.55 16.94
C TRP A 183 12.30 5.87 16.66
N GLN A 184 12.33 4.87 15.77
CA GLN A 184 13.59 4.24 15.37
C GLN A 184 14.56 5.26 14.78
N TRP A 185 14.07 6.16 13.92
CA TRP A 185 14.88 7.23 13.37
C TRP A 185 15.39 8.17 14.47
N LEU A 186 14.55 8.57 15.42
CA LEU A 186 14.96 9.39 16.56
C LEU A 186 16.07 8.70 17.37
N ALA A 187 15.94 7.39 17.60
CA ALA A 187 16.90 6.62 18.34
C ALA A 187 18.25 6.51 17.63
N ASN A 188 18.26 6.20 16.33
CA ASN A 188 19.49 6.17 15.52
C ASN A 188 20.25 7.51 15.51
N HIS A 189 19.56 8.62 15.78
CA HIS A 189 20.16 9.96 15.86
C HIS A 189 20.41 10.43 17.30
N GLY A 190 20.23 9.56 18.30
CA GLY A 190 20.48 9.86 19.71
C GLY A 190 19.42 10.74 20.39
N TYR A 191 18.26 10.96 19.76
CA TYR A 191 17.17 11.77 20.33
C TYR A 191 16.20 10.97 21.22
N ALA A 192 16.23 9.65 21.09
CA ALA A 192 15.41 8.73 21.87
C ALA A 192 16.24 7.48 22.27
N PRO A 193 15.86 6.74 23.33
CA PRO A 193 16.53 5.48 23.65
C PRO A 193 16.24 4.40 22.61
N GLU A 194 17.27 3.66 22.21
CA GLU A 194 17.21 2.58 21.21
C GLU A 194 16.39 1.37 21.66
N ASP A 195 16.47 1.03 22.94
CA ASP A 195 15.83 -0.14 23.56
C ASP A 195 14.41 0.15 24.09
N ALA A 196 13.97 1.41 24.04
CA ALA A 196 12.72 1.85 24.68
C ALA A 196 11.65 2.36 23.70
N ASN A 197 11.52 1.74 22.51
CA ASN A 197 10.48 2.14 21.56
C ASN A 197 9.05 1.94 22.15
N PRO A 198 8.27 3.01 22.37
CA PRO A 198 6.98 2.92 23.05
C PRO A 198 5.87 2.40 22.15
N PHE A 199 6.11 2.28 20.83
CA PHE A 199 5.12 1.91 19.82
C PHE A 199 5.16 0.43 19.42
N ILE A 200 6.07 -0.36 19.96
CA ILE A 200 6.21 -1.80 19.69
C ILE A 200 5.53 -2.68 20.76
N GLY A 201 5.30 -3.95 20.42
CA GLY A 201 4.73 -4.94 21.35
C GLY A 201 3.24 -4.75 21.65
N PHE A 202 2.47 -4.15 20.72
CA PHE A 202 1.00 -4.08 20.81
C PHE A 202 0.36 -5.28 20.12
N SER A 203 -0.66 -5.86 20.75
CA SER A 203 -1.49 -6.90 20.14
C SER A 203 -2.56 -6.30 19.21
N TRP A 204 -2.71 -6.90 18.03
CA TRP A 204 -3.64 -6.47 16.98
C TRP A 204 -4.62 -7.60 16.61
N PRO A 205 -5.49 -8.05 17.55
CA PRO A 205 -6.44 -9.12 17.29
C PRO A 205 -7.41 -8.73 16.18
N GLY A 206 -7.78 -9.68 15.32
CA GLY A 206 -8.63 -9.41 14.15
C GLY A 206 -7.96 -8.59 13.03
N VAL A 207 -6.82 -7.95 13.30
CA VAL A 207 -5.86 -7.48 12.27
C VAL A 207 -4.91 -8.63 11.92
N ARG A 208 -5.45 -9.83 11.75
CA ARG A 208 -4.73 -10.85 11.01
C ARG A 208 -4.52 -10.29 9.59
N LYS A 209 -3.43 -10.64 8.91
CA LYS A 209 -3.48 -10.85 7.45
C LYS A 209 -4.35 -12.10 7.20
N GLY A 210 -5.55 -12.11 7.77
CA GLY A 210 -6.50 -13.18 7.57
C GLY A 210 -6.97 -13.03 6.14
N ARG A 211 -7.09 -14.16 5.45
CA ARG A 211 -7.85 -14.37 4.22
C ARG A 211 -9.30 -13.88 4.37
N LYS A 212 -9.53 -12.59 4.62
CA LYS A 212 -10.59 -11.90 3.88
C LYS A 212 -9.95 -11.69 2.52
N GLY A 213 -9.90 -12.78 1.74
CA GLY A 213 -9.67 -12.63 0.31
C GLY A 213 -10.62 -11.53 -0.09
N ARG A 214 -10.10 -10.42 -0.63
CA ARG A 214 -11.01 -9.52 -1.32
C ARG A 214 -11.70 -10.41 -2.33
N ASP A 215 -13.01 -10.48 -2.20
CA ASP A 215 -13.77 -11.53 -2.83
C ASP A 215 -13.46 -11.48 -4.33
N MET A 216 -13.02 -12.63 -4.84
CA MET A 216 -13.06 -12.88 -6.27
C MET A 216 -14.47 -12.48 -6.72
N TRP A 217 -14.54 -11.74 -7.82
CA TRP A 217 -15.82 -11.47 -8.44
C TRP A 217 -16.62 -12.77 -8.60
N SER A 218 -17.75 -12.87 -7.90
CA SER A 218 -18.62 -14.03 -7.99
C SER A 218 -19.30 -14.06 -9.35
N GLU A 219 -19.73 -15.25 -9.79
CA GLU A 219 -20.49 -15.34 -11.04
C GLU A 219 -21.74 -14.45 -11.01
N GLN A 220 -22.45 -14.44 -9.89
CA GLN A 220 -23.64 -13.61 -9.70
C GLN A 220 -23.33 -12.12 -9.81
N ASP A 221 -22.29 -11.63 -9.13
CA ASP A 221 -21.90 -10.21 -9.20
C ASP A 221 -21.43 -9.81 -10.60
N LEU A 222 -20.70 -10.70 -11.29
CA LEU A 222 -20.29 -10.47 -12.68
C LEU A 222 -21.50 -10.40 -13.60
N ARG A 223 -22.46 -11.30 -13.44
CA ARG A 223 -23.71 -11.27 -14.21
C ARG A 223 -24.44 -9.95 -13.98
N THR A 224 -24.65 -9.57 -12.72
CA THR A 224 -25.28 -8.30 -12.35
C THR A 224 -24.56 -7.09 -12.96
N LEU A 225 -23.22 -7.07 -12.92
CA LEU A 225 -22.44 -5.99 -13.51
C LEU A 225 -22.55 -5.97 -15.04
N LEU A 226 -22.37 -7.11 -15.71
CA LEU A 226 -22.28 -7.18 -17.17
C LEU A 226 -23.65 -7.03 -17.85
N THR A 227 -24.76 -7.31 -17.15
CA THR A 227 -26.12 -7.05 -17.66
C THR A 227 -26.65 -5.67 -17.29
N SER A 228 -25.88 -4.87 -16.54
CA SER A 228 -26.32 -3.53 -16.11
C SER A 228 -26.29 -2.52 -17.27
N PRO A 229 -27.02 -1.38 -17.17
CA PRO A 229 -27.18 -0.44 -18.30
C PRO A 229 -25.88 0.07 -18.93
N ARG A 230 -24.79 0.17 -18.15
CA ARG A 230 -23.49 0.62 -18.68
C ARG A 230 -22.74 -0.45 -19.47
N PHE A 231 -23.14 -1.72 -19.35
CA PHE A 231 -22.49 -2.87 -19.99
C PHE A 231 -23.40 -3.63 -20.95
N ALA A 232 -24.70 -3.34 -20.94
CA ALA A 232 -25.68 -3.89 -21.85
C ALA A 232 -25.33 -3.63 -23.32
N SER A 233 -25.76 -4.53 -24.21
CA SER A 233 -25.58 -4.38 -25.65
C SER A 233 -26.22 -3.07 -26.15
N GLY A 234 -25.56 -2.41 -27.10
CA GLY A 234 -25.97 -1.11 -27.63
C GLY A 234 -25.61 0.11 -26.77
N SER A 235 -25.05 -0.08 -25.56
CA SER A 235 -24.50 1.02 -24.77
C SER A 235 -23.23 1.59 -25.38
N GLU A 236 -23.02 2.91 -25.22
CA GLU A 236 -21.78 3.56 -25.67
C GLU A 236 -20.59 3.03 -24.87
N ARG A 237 -19.63 2.39 -25.57
CA ARG A 237 -18.39 1.87 -24.97
C ARG A 237 -17.37 2.97 -24.70
N GLY A 238 -17.66 3.79 -23.70
CA GLY A 238 -16.76 4.82 -23.19
C GLY A 238 -15.63 4.28 -22.31
N SER A 239 -14.86 5.20 -21.72
CA SER A 239 -13.72 4.86 -20.86
C SER A 239 -14.10 4.02 -19.65
N PHE A 240 -15.28 4.25 -19.05
CA PHE A 240 -15.75 3.46 -17.93
C PHE A 240 -15.88 1.96 -18.27
N TRP A 241 -16.43 1.67 -19.45
CA TRP A 241 -16.62 0.32 -19.94
C TRP A 241 -15.28 -0.36 -20.22
N TRP A 242 -14.43 0.28 -21.04
CA TRP A 242 -13.15 -0.28 -21.46
C TRP A 242 -12.18 -0.52 -20.30
N ILE A 243 -12.08 0.41 -19.34
CA ILE A 243 -11.22 0.23 -18.17
C ILE A 243 -11.67 -0.99 -17.34
N THR A 244 -12.99 -1.19 -17.22
CA THR A 244 -13.56 -2.34 -16.52
C THR A 244 -13.22 -3.65 -17.21
N ILE A 245 -13.48 -3.75 -18.52
CA ILE A 245 -13.25 -5.00 -19.26
C ILE A 245 -11.74 -5.29 -19.41
N ILE A 246 -10.90 -4.28 -19.59
CA ILE A 246 -9.43 -4.46 -19.55
C ILE A 246 -9.01 -4.96 -18.17
N GLY A 247 -9.51 -4.38 -17.08
CA GLY A 247 -9.21 -4.83 -15.72
C GLY A 247 -9.56 -6.31 -15.49
N MET A 248 -10.74 -6.72 -15.97
CA MET A 248 -11.22 -8.10 -15.93
C MET A 248 -10.27 -9.07 -16.65
N TYR A 249 -9.82 -8.75 -17.87
CA TYR A 249 -9.02 -9.68 -18.68
C TYR A 249 -7.50 -9.51 -18.60
N SER A 250 -7.00 -8.54 -17.84
CA SER A 250 -5.55 -8.28 -17.71
C SER A 250 -5.04 -8.31 -16.26
N GLY A 251 -5.91 -8.12 -15.27
CA GLY A 251 -5.50 -7.96 -13.88
C GLY A 251 -4.61 -6.72 -13.63
N MET A 252 -4.51 -5.80 -14.60
CA MET A 252 -3.76 -4.56 -14.45
C MET A 252 -4.37 -3.67 -13.36
N ARG A 253 -3.52 -2.88 -12.70
CA ARG A 253 -4.00 -1.90 -11.71
C ARG A 253 -4.73 -0.77 -12.45
N VAL A 254 -5.77 -0.22 -11.84
CA VAL A 254 -6.58 0.86 -12.43
C VAL A 254 -5.76 2.04 -12.94
N GLU A 255 -4.73 2.44 -12.19
CA GLU A 255 -3.85 3.55 -12.56
C GLU A 255 -2.96 3.19 -13.76
N GLU A 256 -2.56 1.92 -13.91
CA GLU A 256 -1.80 1.45 -15.09
C GLU A 256 -2.68 1.54 -16.34
N ILE A 257 -3.93 1.09 -16.26
CA ILE A 257 -4.89 1.13 -17.37
C ILE A 257 -5.22 2.59 -17.73
N ALA A 258 -5.57 3.41 -16.74
CA ALA A 258 -5.97 4.81 -16.93
C ALA A 258 -4.86 5.68 -17.55
N ARG A 259 -3.59 5.23 -17.48
CA ARG A 259 -2.42 5.94 -18.00
C ARG A 259 -1.95 5.50 -19.38
N LEU A 260 -2.55 4.45 -19.95
CA LEU A 260 -2.12 3.90 -21.24
C LEU A 260 -2.01 5.00 -22.31
N ARG A 261 -0.79 5.19 -22.81
CA ARG A 261 -0.51 6.05 -23.96
C ARG A 261 -0.57 5.20 -25.22
N ILE A 262 -1.29 5.69 -26.22
CA ILE A 262 -1.64 4.91 -27.41
C ILE A 262 -0.40 4.42 -28.15
N ARG A 263 0.59 5.30 -28.39
CA ARG A 263 1.77 4.97 -29.20
C ARG A 263 2.88 4.26 -28.43
N GLN A 264 2.97 4.52 -27.12
CA GLN A 264 4.08 4.07 -26.28
C GLN A 264 3.75 2.79 -25.52
N ASP A 265 2.51 2.64 -25.07
CA ASP A 265 2.13 1.61 -24.11
C ASP A 265 1.17 0.55 -24.71
N ILE A 266 0.71 0.73 -25.95
CA ILE A 266 -0.06 -0.28 -26.70
C ILE A 266 0.77 -0.64 -27.93
N ARG A 267 1.36 -1.83 -27.92
CA ARG A 267 2.39 -2.22 -28.88
C ARG A 267 2.05 -3.55 -29.51
N ASP A 268 2.22 -3.64 -30.82
CA ASP A 268 2.36 -4.94 -31.47
C ASP A 268 3.77 -5.48 -31.18
N LEU A 269 3.82 -6.66 -30.56
CA LEU A 269 5.05 -7.39 -30.28
C LEU A 269 4.95 -8.75 -30.99
N HIS A 270 5.55 -8.85 -32.18
CA HIS A 270 5.56 -10.07 -33.00
C HIS A 270 4.14 -10.57 -33.39
N GLY A 271 3.28 -9.66 -33.85
CA GLY A 271 1.90 -9.98 -34.25
C GLY A 271 0.94 -10.15 -33.07
N ARG A 272 1.39 -9.82 -31.85
CA ARG A 272 0.59 -9.90 -30.63
C ARG A 272 0.50 -8.51 -30.00
N LEU A 273 -0.69 -7.92 -30.04
CA LEU A 273 -0.97 -6.67 -29.34
C LEU A 273 -0.79 -6.85 -27.83
N ALA A 274 -0.08 -5.93 -27.18
CA ALA A 274 0.22 -6.00 -25.76
C ALA A 274 0.17 -4.60 -25.10
N PHE A 275 -0.19 -4.58 -23.82
CA PHE A 275 0.03 -3.44 -22.94
C PHE A 275 1.46 -3.48 -22.38
N VAL A 276 2.20 -2.39 -22.56
CA VAL A 276 3.53 -2.20 -21.99
C VAL A 276 3.41 -1.30 -20.77
N VAL A 277 3.44 -1.90 -19.58
CA VAL A 277 3.45 -1.17 -18.32
C VAL A 277 4.88 -0.75 -18.05
N GLN A 278 5.15 0.55 -18.06
CA GLN A 278 6.51 1.09 -17.94
C GLN A 278 6.50 2.46 -17.27
N GLU A 279 7.68 2.90 -16.86
CA GLU A 279 7.87 4.26 -16.35
C GLU A 279 7.53 5.31 -17.41
N GLN A 280 6.84 6.35 -16.97
CA GLN A 280 6.61 7.61 -17.66
C GLN A 280 7.55 8.63 -17.02
N LEU A 281 8.74 8.80 -17.59
CA LEU A 281 9.83 9.61 -17.02
C LEU A 281 9.33 10.97 -16.49
N GLY A 282 9.62 11.24 -15.22
CA GLY A 282 9.23 12.48 -14.55
C GLY A 282 7.74 12.64 -14.22
N VAL A 283 6.90 11.67 -14.59
CA VAL A 283 5.44 11.72 -14.44
C VAL A 283 4.92 10.62 -13.54
N TRP A 284 5.34 9.37 -13.76
CA TRP A 284 4.85 8.21 -13.02
C TRP A 284 5.73 6.98 -13.22
N SER A 285 5.91 6.22 -12.15
CA SER A 285 6.54 4.91 -12.21
C SER A 285 5.61 3.83 -11.65
N PRO A 286 5.68 2.59 -12.17
CA PRO A 286 5.03 1.46 -11.56
C PRO A 286 5.41 1.35 -10.08
N LYS A 287 4.48 0.85 -9.27
CA LYS A 287 4.64 0.84 -7.81
C LYS A 287 5.88 0.06 -7.36
N THR A 288 6.34 -0.93 -8.11
CA THR A 288 7.52 -1.74 -7.78
C THR A 288 8.40 -1.87 -9.01
N GLU A 289 9.66 -2.25 -8.82
CA GLU A 289 10.58 -2.53 -9.93
C GLU A 289 10.04 -3.67 -10.82
N ALA A 290 9.45 -4.71 -10.21
CA ALA A 290 8.70 -5.77 -10.91
C ALA A 290 7.38 -5.28 -11.56
N GLY A 291 7.02 -4.01 -11.39
CA GLY A 291 5.80 -3.43 -11.93
C GLY A 291 5.89 -3.13 -13.44
N ALA A 292 7.11 -2.91 -13.95
CA ALA A 292 7.34 -2.76 -15.39
C ALA A 292 7.28 -4.13 -16.08
N ARG A 293 6.33 -4.32 -17.01
CA ARG A 293 6.04 -5.62 -17.60
C ARG A 293 5.26 -5.50 -18.91
N ILE A 294 5.24 -6.60 -19.65
CA ILE A 294 4.39 -6.79 -20.84
C ILE A 294 3.17 -7.61 -20.42
N VAL A 295 1.99 -7.15 -20.83
CA VAL A 295 0.70 -7.83 -20.60
C VAL A 295 0.03 -7.99 -21.96
N PRO A 296 0.02 -9.20 -22.55
CA PRO A 296 -0.64 -9.42 -23.84
C PRO A 296 -2.12 -9.03 -23.78
N VAL A 297 -2.66 -8.48 -24.88
CA VAL A 297 -4.09 -8.17 -24.98
C VAL A 297 -4.86 -9.47 -25.12
N HIS A 298 -5.80 -9.69 -24.22
CA HIS A 298 -6.64 -10.88 -24.23
C HIS A 298 -7.50 -10.97 -25.51
N PRO A 299 -7.67 -12.16 -26.13
CA PRO A 299 -8.47 -12.30 -27.36
C PRO A 299 -9.91 -11.80 -27.26
N VAL A 300 -10.54 -11.91 -26.08
CA VAL A 300 -11.89 -11.36 -25.86
C VAL A 300 -11.90 -9.83 -26.04
N LEU A 301 -10.86 -9.11 -25.60
CA LEU A 301 -10.78 -7.67 -25.84
C LEU A 301 -10.73 -7.34 -27.34
N LEU A 302 -9.98 -8.13 -28.11
CA LEU A 302 -9.91 -7.98 -29.57
C LEU A 302 -11.27 -8.24 -30.22
N LYS A 303 -11.97 -9.31 -29.81
CA LYS A 303 -13.34 -9.62 -30.30
C LYS A 303 -14.35 -8.51 -29.99
N LEU A 304 -14.18 -7.80 -28.87
CA LEU A 304 -15.03 -6.68 -28.46
C LEU A 304 -14.70 -5.36 -29.20
N GLY A 305 -13.74 -5.37 -30.13
CA GLY A 305 -13.34 -4.21 -30.92
C GLY A 305 -12.31 -3.30 -30.23
N PHE A 306 -11.46 -3.84 -29.36
CA PHE A 306 -10.44 -3.05 -28.66
C PHE A 306 -9.46 -2.38 -29.63
N HIS A 307 -9.03 -3.09 -30.67
CA HIS A 307 -8.14 -2.53 -31.70
C HIS A 307 -8.76 -1.30 -32.36
N ASP A 308 -10.01 -1.41 -32.82
CA ASP A 308 -10.71 -0.29 -33.46
C ASP A 308 -10.94 0.88 -32.49
N PHE A 309 -11.16 0.59 -31.20
CA PHE A 309 -11.23 1.63 -30.18
C PHE A 309 -9.91 2.41 -30.06
N VAL A 310 -8.77 1.71 -30.02
CA VAL A 310 -7.44 2.34 -29.98
C VAL A 310 -7.19 3.18 -31.22
N GLU A 311 -7.45 2.63 -32.41
CA GLU A 311 -7.26 3.33 -33.69
C GLU A 311 -8.15 4.57 -33.81
N ARG A 312 -9.43 4.48 -33.41
CA ARG A 312 -10.31 5.66 -33.38
C ARG A 312 -9.76 6.77 -32.49
N ARG A 313 -9.24 6.44 -31.30
CA ARG A 313 -8.62 7.43 -30.41
C ARG A 313 -7.32 8.00 -30.97
N ALA A 314 -6.53 7.18 -31.66
CA ALA A 314 -5.32 7.61 -32.33
C ALA A 314 -5.62 8.59 -33.47
N ALA A 315 -6.63 8.29 -34.31
CA ALA A 315 -7.08 9.13 -35.42
C ALA A 315 -7.64 10.48 -34.94
N GLN A 316 -8.22 10.53 -33.74
CA GLN A 316 -8.64 11.77 -33.07
C GLN A 316 -7.46 12.61 -32.52
N GLY A 317 -6.21 12.13 -32.65
CA GLY A 317 -5.02 12.85 -32.20
C GLY A 317 -4.76 12.76 -30.69
N HIS A 318 -5.47 11.89 -29.96
CA HIS A 318 -5.26 11.74 -28.53
C HIS A 318 -3.97 10.99 -28.22
N GLN A 319 -3.23 11.44 -27.21
CA GLN A 319 -2.01 10.75 -26.76
C GLN A 319 -2.31 9.61 -25.78
N ARG A 320 -3.31 9.79 -24.92
CA ARG A 320 -3.77 8.79 -23.94
C ARG A 320 -5.03 8.11 -24.45
N LEU A 321 -5.15 6.82 -24.19
CA LEU A 321 -6.33 6.04 -24.58
C LEU A 321 -7.59 6.53 -23.86
N PHE A 322 -7.46 6.83 -22.56
CA PHE A 322 -8.53 7.36 -21.71
C PHE A 322 -8.28 8.85 -21.41
N TYR A 323 -8.30 9.67 -22.47
CA TYR A 323 -7.98 11.10 -22.39
C TYR A 323 -8.99 11.92 -21.56
N ASP A 324 -10.22 11.42 -21.45
CA ASP A 324 -11.36 12.01 -20.74
C ASP A 324 -11.26 11.86 -19.21
N LEU A 325 -10.31 11.07 -18.71
CA LEU A 325 -10.02 11.00 -17.28
C LEU A 325 -9.19 12.21 -16.82
N PRO A 326 -9.72 13.05 -15.91
CA PRO A 326 -8.99 14.18 -15.37
C PRO A 326 -7.91 13.72 -14.37
N PRO A 327 -6.73 14.37 -14.34
CA PRO A 327 -5.72 14.10 -13.32
C PRO A 327 -6.16 14.62 -11.95
N ARG A 328 -5.82 13.90 -10.88
CA ARG A 328 -6.05 14.32 -9.49
C ARG A 328 -4.76 14.46 -8.68
N GLY A 329 -4.70 15.57 -7.95
CA GLY A 329 -3.60 15.88 -7.03
C GLY A 329 -2.27 16.17 -7.73
N LYS A 330 -1.24 16.44 -6.93
CA LYS A 330 0.11 16.75 -7.44
C LYS A 330 0.76 15.59 -8.21
N GLU A 331 0.32 14.36 -7.96
CA GLU A 331 0.82 13.13 -8.60
C GLU A 331 0.07 12.78 -9.90
N GLN A 332 -0.88 13.62 -10.33
CA GLN A 332 -1.70 13.43 -11.53
C GLN A 332 -2.33 12.02 -11.63
N SER A 333 -2.95 11.53 -10.56
CA SER A 333 -3.62 10.22 -10.59
C SER A 333 -4.86 10.27 -11.47
N TYR A 334 -4.99 9.33 -12.41
CA TYR A 334 -6.12 9.28 -13.34
C TYR A 334 -7.16 8.21 -12.95
N GLY A 335 -6.76 7.17 -12.21
CA GLY A 335 -7.64 6.07 -11.82
C GLY A 335 -8.51 6.36 -10.59
N ALA A 336 -8.25 7.45 -9.85
CA ALA A 336 -8.93 7.74 -8.59
C ALA A 336 -10.43 8.03 -8.76
N ASP A 337 -10.78 8.91 -9.71
CA ASP A 337 -12.17 9.29 -9.95
C ASP A 337 -12.96 8.11 -10.55
N PHE A 338 -12.37 7.38 -11.49
CA PHE A 338 -12.94 6.12 -12.00
C PHE A 338 -13.18 5.10 -10.87
N SER A 339 -12.21 4.88 -9.97
CA SER A 339 -12.38 3.92 -8.86
C SER A 339 -13.52 4.29 -7.92
N ARG A 340 -13.71 5.59 -7.67
CA ARG A 340 -14.82 6.12 -6.87
C ARG A 340 -16.15 5.91 -7.59
N GLU A 341 -16.19 6.23 -8.88
CA GLU A 341 -17.39 6.05 -9.71
C GLU A 341 -17.78 4.58 -9.81
N PHE A 342 -16.82 3.69 -10.10
CA PHE A 342 -17.03 2.25 -10.14
C PHE A 342 -17.58 1.71 -8.81
N SER A 343 -17.02 2.16 -7.68
CA SER A 343 -17.52 1.76 -6.35
C SER A 343 -18.94 2.24 -6.07
N LYS A 344 -19.32 3.43 -6.56
CA LYS A 344 -20.71 3.93 -6.46
C LYS A 344 -21.64 3.12 -7.36
N TYR A 345 -21.23 2.89 -8.60
CA TYR A 345 -22.02 2.17 -9.59
C TYR A 345 -22.34 0.75 -9.13
N LYS A 346 -21.33 -0.03 -8.73
CA LYS A 346 -21.55 -1.40 -8.23
C LYS A 346 -22.44 -1.42 -6.98
N ALA A 347 -22.32 -0.41 -6.10
CA ALA A 347 -23.11 -0.35 -4.86
C ALA A 347 -24.58 -0.07 -5.18
N ALA A 348 -24.86 0.77 -6.18
CA ALA A 348 -26.21 0.99 -6.70
C ALA A 348 -26.81 -0.29 -7.34
N LEU A 349 -25.98 -1.22 -7.80
CA LEU A 349 -26.39 -2.54 -8.28
C LEU A 349 -26.54 -3.59 -7.15
N GLY A 350 -26.35 -3.21 -5.88
CA GLY A 350 -26.42 -4.13 -4.74
C GLY A 350 -25.14 -4.96 -4.49
N ILE A 351 -24.05 -4.71 -5.24
CA ILE A 351 -22.80 -5.45 -5.09
C ILE A 351 -22.03 -4.95 -3.85
N GLY A 352 -21.82 -5.87 -2.91
CA GLY A 352 -21.26 -5.60 -1.58
C GLY A 352 -19.88 -4.92 -1.58
N PRO A 353 -19.51 -4.21 -0.49
CA PRO A 353 -18.28 -3.41 -0.40
C PRO A 353 -16.98 -4.23 -0.41
N GLY A 354 -17.05 -5.57 -0.26
CA GLY A 354 -15.91 -6.48 -0.35
C GLY A 354 -15.34 -6.62 -1.76
N THR A 355 -16.21 -6.51 -2.77
CA THR A 355 -15.86 -6.58 -4.19
C THR A 355 -15.59 -5.17 -4.72
N VAL A 356 -14.38 -4.89 -5.17
CA VAL A 356 -13.97 -3.58 -5.73
C VAL A 356 -13.31 -3.77 -7.09
N PHE A 357 -12.96 -2.70 -7.80
CA PHE A 357 -12.24 -2.83 -9.08
C PHE A 357 -10.98 -3.70 -8.97
N HIS A 358 -10.19 -3.50 -7.91
CA HIS A 358 -8.98 -4.30 -7.68
C HIS A 358 -9.26 -5.79 -7.42
N SER A 359 -10.51 -6.17 -7.11
CA SER A 359 -10.92 -7.58 -7.06
C SER A 359 -10.78 -8.26 -8.42
N PHE A 360 -10.82 -7.56 -9.56
CA PHE A 360 -10.53 -8.18 -10.86
C PHE A 360 -9.13 -8.76 -10.91
N ARG A 361 -8.13 -8.04 -10.40
CA ARG A 361 -6.76 -8.54 -10.27
C ARG A 361 -6.69 -9.78 -9.38
N HIS A 362 -7.42 -9.79 -8.27
CA HIS A 362 -7.51 -10.96 -7.40
C HIS A 362 -8.17 -12.14 -8.13
N SER A 363 -9.26 -11.90 -8.87
CA SER A 363 -9.91 -12.92 -9.71
C SER A 363 -8.94 -13.50 -10.73
N VAL A 364 -8.24 -12.66 -11.50
CA VAL A 364 -7.24 -13.11 -12.48
C VAL A 364 -6.17 -13.97 -11.81
N ARG A 365 -5.61 -13.52 -10.67
CA ARG A 365 -4.63 -14.33 -9.95
C ARG A 365 -5.19 -15.69 -9.53
N THR A 366 -6.41 -15.71 -8.97
CA THR A 366 -7.06 -16.94 -8.50
C THR A 366 -7.35 -17.88 -9.67
N ILE A 367 -7.87 -17.37 -10.80
CA ILE A 367 -8.11 -18.15 -12.02
C ILE A 367 -6.82 -18.82 -12.48
N LEU A 368 -5.73 -18.05 -12.58
CA LEU A 368 -4.43 -18.57 -13.02
C LEU A 368 -3.85 -19.57 -12.01
N THR A 369 -3.91 -19.28 -10.71
CA THR A 369 -3.34 -20.17 -9.67
C THR A 369 -4.12 -21.49 -9.55
N ASN A 370 -5.41 -21.50 -9.93
CA ASN A 370 -6.25 -22.70 -9.92
C ASN A 370 -6.24 -23.46 -11.24
N ALA A 371 -5.52 -22.97 -12.26
CA ALA A 371 -5.30 -23.72 -13.48
C ALA A 371 -4.49 -25.01 -13.19
N PRO A 372 -4.58 -26.05 -14.05
CA PRO A 372 -3.75 -27.24 -13.93
C PRO A 372 -2.27 -26.89 -13.70
N ALA A 373 -1.64 -27.54 -12.72
CA ALA A 373 -0.31 -27.18 -12.21
C ALA A 373 0.81 -27.28 -13.26
N ASP A 374 0.57 -28.01 -14.35
CA ASP A 374 1.45 -28.20 -15.49
C ASP A 374 1.19 -27.19 -16.63
N GLN A 375 0.11 -26.41 -16.56
CA GLN A 375 -0.27 -25.48 -17.63
C GLN A 375 0.69 -24.29 -17.76
N PHE A 376 1.18 -23.75 -16.63
CA PHE A 376 2.17 -22.67 -16.64
C PHE A 376 2.94 -22.59 -15.31
N ARG A 377 4.16 -22.04 -15.38
CA ARG A 377 5.02 -21.84 -14.20
C ARG A 377 4.52 -20.65 -13.38
N ASP A 378 4.58 -20.75 -12.05
CA ASP A 378 4.26 -19.63 -11.12
C ASP A 378 4.99 -18.33 -11.51
N ALA A 379 6.25 -18.44 -11.96
CA ALA A 379 7.04 -17.30 -12.40
C ALA A 379 6.45 -16.56 -13.61
N TRP A 380 5.70 -17.23 -14.49
CA TRP A 380 5.02 -16.59 -15.62
C TRP A 380 3.78 -15.82 -15.15
N ILE A 381 3.06 -16.37 -14.17
CA ILE A 381 1.94 -15.66 -13.50
C ILE A 381 2.50 -14.41 -12.81
N ASP A 382 3.58 -14.53 -12.06
CA ASP A 382 4.16 -13.39 -11.34
C ASP A 382 4.72 -12.32 -12.29
N ALA A 383 5.33 -12.71 -13.41
CA ALA A 383 5.76 -11.80 -14.46
C ALA A 383 4.58 -11.08 -15.12
N PHE A 384 3.51 -11.81 -15.46
CA PHE A 384 2.27 -11.25 -16.04
C PHE A 384 1.58 -10.28 -15.06
N MET A 385 1.52 -10.64 -13.78
CA MET A 385 0.89 -9.83 -12.74
C MET A 385 1.76 -8.64 -12.33
N GLY A 386 3.08 -8.75 -12.41
CA GLY A 386 4.02 -7.75 -11.87
C GLY A 386 4.07 -7.80 -10.35
N HIS A 387 4.25 -8.99 -9.79
CA HIS A 387 4.47 -9.20 -8.36
C HIS A 387 5.97 -9.18 -8.03
N SER A 388 6.31 -8.56 -6.91
CA SER A 388 7.61 -8.72 -6.24
C SER A 388 7.36 -9.36 -4.88
N ALA A 389 8.33 -10.11 -4.34
CA ALA A 389 8.23 -10.84 -3.08
C ALA A 389 7.75 -9.99 -1.87
N ASP A 390 7.86 -8.66 -1.96
CA ASP A 390 7.41 -7.73 -0.92
C ASP A 390 5.90 -7.44 -0.93
N GLU A 391 5.20 -7.65 -2.05
CA GLU A 391 3.75 -7.42 -2.12
C GLU A 391 2.94 -8.58 -1.49
N ASP A 392 3.53 -9.77 -1.45
CA ASP A 392 2.97 -11.02 -0.91
C ASP A 392 3.61 -11.42 0.43
N ALA A 393 3.90 -10.45 1.31
CA ALA A 393 4.08 -10.81 2.71
C ALA A 393 2.74 -11.38 3.24
N ASP A 394 2.47 -12.66 2.99
CA ASP A 394 1.43 -13.49 3.58
C ASP A 394 2.19 -14.55 4.38
N GLU A 395 2.16 -14.42 5.71
CA GLU A 395 2.88 -15.32 6.61
C GLU A 395 2.10 -16.63 6.71
N GLY A 396 2.50 -17.65 5.94
CA GLY A 396 1.91 -18.98 6.05
C GLY A 396 2.34 -20.00 4.99
N ARG A 397 2.89 -19.57 3.83
CA ARG A 397 3.68 -20.47 2.97
C ARG A 397 5.16 -20.33 3.33
N PRO A 398 5.93 -21.43 3.48
CA PRO A 398 7.38 -21.31 3.53
C PRO A 398 7.83 -20.55 2.27
N LYS A 399 8.67 -19.53 2.46
CA LYS A 399 9.29 -18.78 1.37
C LYS A 399 10.01 -19.78 0.46
N ARG A 400 9.39 -20.17 -0.66
CA ARG A 400 10.16 -20.59 -1.82
C ARG A 400 10.77 -19.31 -2.37
N GLN A 401 11.89 -18.92 -1.79
CA GLN A 401 12.77 -17.94 -2.40
C GLN A 401 13.16 -18.50 -3.77
N SER A 402 12.47 -18.09 -4.82
CA SER A 402 13.07 -18.16 -6.15
C SER A 402 13.98 -16.95 -6.28
N VAL A 403 15.12 -16.99 -5.58
CA VAL A 403 16.26 -16.07 -5.78
C VAL A 403 16.68 -16.06 -7.28
N GLY A 404 16.29 -17.09 -8.04
CA GLY A 404 16.52 -17.19 -9.48
C GLY A 404 15.64 -16.30 -10.38
N VAL A 405 14.59 -15.62 -9.90
CA VAL A 405 13.67 -14.87 -10.78
C VAL A 405 14.23 -13.52 -11.24
N THR A 406 15.00 -12.83 -10.39
CA THR A 406 15.55 -11.50 -10.72
C THR A 406 16.71 -11.58 -11.73
N VAL A 407 17.34 -12.75 -11.90
CA VAL A 407 18.55 -12.92 -12.73
C VAL A 407 18.29 -13.66 -14.05
N TYR A 408 17.22 -14.48 -14.16
CA TYR A 408 17.00 -15.32 -15.35
C TYR A 408 15.77 -14.97 -16.22
N LEU A 409 14.95 -13.96 -15.87
CA LEU A 409 13.75 -13.58 -16.64
C LEU A 409 13.82 -12.18 -17.27
N LYS A 410 14.96 -11.85 -17.88
CA LYS A 410 14.96 -10.80 -18.92
C LYS A 410 14.11 -11.30 -20.09
N ALA A 411 12.81 -11.02 -20.01
CA ALA A 411 11.70 -11.45 -20.86
C ALA A 411 11.27 -12.92 -20.68
N VAL A 412 10.20 -13.16 -19.91
CA VAL A 412 9.33 -14.32 -20.19
C VAL A 412 8.88 -14.19 -21.65
N ASP A 413 9.06 -15.26 -22.43
CA ASP A 413 8.66 -15.28 -23.84
C ASP A 413 7.20 -14.81 -23.99
N MET A 414 6.95 -13.96 -24.98
CA MET A 414 5.63 -13.46 -25.33
C MET A 414 4.65 -14.62 -25.52
N GLU A 415 5.08 -15.74 -26.10
CA GLU A 415 4.23 -16.92 -26.27
C GLU A 415 3.73 -17.49 -24.93
N ASN A 416 4.60 -17.52 -23.92
CA ASN A 416 4.24 -17.99 -22.58
C ASN A 416 3.30 -17.00 -21.86
N LEU A 417 3.53 -15.69 -22.01
CA LEU A 417 2.60 -14.69 -21.50
C LEU A 417 1.23 -14.77 -22.19
N CYS A 418 1.20 -15.10 -23.48
CA CYS A 418 -0.03 -15.32 -24.23
C CYS A 418 -0.80 -16.55 -23.70
N LYS A 419 -0.11 -17.65 -23.41
CA LYS A 419 -0.73 -18.83 -22.74
C LYS A 419 -1.35 -18.44 -21.40
N VAL A 420 -0.65 -17.62 -20.61
CA VAL A 420 -1.17 -17.13 -19.31
C VAL A 420 -2.42 -16.26 -19.52
N VAL A 421 -2.38 -15.25 -20.40
CA VAL A 421 -3.54 -14.37 -20.59
C VAL A 421 -4.74 -15.16 -21.12
N GLU A 422 -4.53 -16.07 -22.07
CA GLU A 422 -5.58 -16.86 -22.70
C GLU A 422 -6.22 -17.89 -21.77
N ALA A 423 -5.59 -18.24 -20.65
CA ALA A 423 -6.19 -19.07 -19.62
C ALA A 423 -7.22 -18.30 -18.76
N ILE A 424 -7.26 -16.97 -18.86
CA ILE A 424 -8.23 -16.15 -18.14
C ILE A 424 -9.61 -16.35 -18.80
N ARG A 425 -10.49 -17.07 -18.10
CA ARG A 425 -11.87 -17.32 -18.50
C ARG A 425 -12.80 -16.99 -17.35
N TYR A 426 -13.90 -16.34 -17.66
CA TYR A 426 -14.94 -16.02 -16.71
C TYR A 426 -16.21 -16.80 -17.06
N PRO A 427 -17.03 -17.18 -16.06
CA PRO A 427 -18.29 -17.88 -16.31
C PRO A 427 -19.33 -17.00 -17.02
N VAL A 428 -19.17 -15.67 -16.96
CA VAL A 428 -19.99 -14.68 -17.67
C VAL A 428 -19.06 -13.77 -18.46
N GLU A 429 -19.30 -13.68 -19.77
CA GLU A 429 -18.52 -12.82 -20.67
C GLU A 429 -19.34 -11.60 -21.12
N PRO A 430 -18.70 -10.45 -21.36
CA PRO A 430 -19.36 -9.31 -21.98
C PRO A 430 -19.81 -9.64 -23.40
N THR A 431 -20.97 -9.12 -23.80
CA THR A 431 -21.50 -9.31 -25.16
C THR A 431 -20.79 -8.40 -26.18
N PRO A 432 -20.50 -8.89 -27.41
CA PRO A 432 -19.89 -8.13 -28.51
C PRO A 432 -20.61 -6.86 -28.93
#